data_AF-A0A920LCP3-F1
#
_entry.id   AF-A0A920LCP3-F1
#
_cell.length_a   1.000
_cell.length_b   1.000
_cell.length_c   1.000
_cell.angle_alpha   90.00
_cell.angle_beta   90.00
_cell.angle_gamma   90.00
#
_symmetry.space_group_name_H-M   'P 1'
#
loop_
_entity.id
_entity.type
_entity.pdbx_description
1 polymer ?
#
loop_
_entity_poly.entity_id
_entity_poly.type
_entity_poly.pdbx_seq_one_letter_code
_entity_poly.pdbx_strand_id
1 'polypeptide(L)'
;MTKHVQTIDIHNQVISRRDIQRIAQANSHQNLPVGHIRIQNQPGLYQLDDQRQIENPLGMCGRQLSLQFSQLSVSQTSYANFAQAVQQCHLELGSIHHSAVMAAMPA
;
A
#
# COMPACT_ATOMS: atom_id res chain seq x y z
N MET A 1 -4.33 -6.62 9.42
CA MET A 1 -3.30 -5.94 8.62
C MET A 1 -2.30 -6.97 8.15
N THR A 2 -2.02 -7.04 6.86
CA THR A 2 -1.08 -8.01 6.29
C THR A 2 0.11 -7.27 5.70
N LYS A 3 1.33 -7.76 5.96
CA LYS A 3 2.56 -7.19 5.40
C LYS A 3 2.96 -7.98 4.16
N HIS A 4 3.35 -7.26 3.13
CA HIS A 4 3.83 -7.84 1.89
C HIS A 4 5.12 -7.16 1.45
N VAL A 5 5.92 -7.90 0.69
CA VAL A 5 7.12 -7.38 0.05
C VAL A 5 6.94 -7.57 -1.44
N GLN A 6 7.26 -6.52 -2.18
CA GLN A 6 7.28 -6.55 -3.63
C GLN A 6 8.66 -6.16 -4.11
N THR A 7 9.11 -6.83 -5.16
CA THR A 7 10.47 -6.69 -5.67
C THR A 7 10.45 -6.58 -7.18
N ILE A 8 11.29 -5.68 -7.71
CA ILE A 8 11.53 -5.52 -9.15
C ILE A 8 13.04 -5.50 -9.42
N ASP A 9 13.42 -5.96 -10.61
CA ASP A 9 14.81 -5.87 -11.09
C ASP A 9 15.06 -4.50 -11.75
N ILE A 10 16.12 -3.83 -11.30
CA ILE A 10 16.60 -2.53 -11.81
C ILE A 10 17.84 -2.72 -12.70
N HIS A 11 18.39 -3.93 -12.80
CA HIS A 11 19.48 -4.31 -13.70
C HIS A 11 20.76 -3.44 -13.55
N ASN A 12 21.12 -3.09 -12.32
CA ASN A 12 22.32 -2.32 -12.01
C ASN A 12 22.28 -0.88 -12.57
N GLN A 13 21.08 -0.29 -12.63
CA GLN A 13 20.84 1.06 -13.10
C GLN A 13 20.51 2.00 -11.93
N VAL A 14 20.62 3.29 -12.21
CA VAL A 14 20.16 4.35 -11.32
C VAL A 14 18.64 4.30 -11.25
N ILE A 15 18.09 4.20 -10.04
CA ILE A 15 16.65 4.15 -9.78
C ILE A 15 16.02 5.45 -10.25
N SER A 16 15.07 5.32 -11.17
CA SER A 16 14.31 6.43 -11.72
C SER A 16 12.94 6.56 -11.04
N ARG A 17 12.27 7.71 -11.26
CA ARG A 17 10.87 7.88 -10.85
C ARG A 17 9.95 6.82 -11.44
N ARG A 18 10.28 6.31 -12.64
CA ARG A 18 9.51 5.26 -13.32
C ARG A 18 9.59 3.93 -12.57
N ASP A 19 10.73 3.62 -11.98
CA ASP A 19 10.92 2.40 -11.19
C ASP A 19 10.16 2.47 -9.86
N ILE A 20 10.18 3.64 -9.22
CA ILE A 20 9.38 3.93 -8.01
C ILE A 20 7.87 3.78 -8.30
N GLN A 21 7.39 4.31 -9.43
CA GLN A 21 6.00 4.12 -9.84
C GLN A 21 5.70 2.66 -10.16
N ARG A 22 6.59 1.96 -10.86
CA ARG A 22 6.42 0.56 -11.24
C ARG A 22 6.26 -0.34 -10.00
N ILE A 23 7.17 -0.21 -9.03
CA ILE A 23 7.11 -1.04 -7.81
C ILE A 23 5.88 -0.70 -6.95
N ALA A 24 5.44 0.57 -6.92
CA ALA A 24 4.23 0.97 -6.22
C ALA A 24 2.94 0.43 -6.89
N GLN A 25 2.88 0.40 -8.22
CA GLN A 25 1.70 -0.03 -8.98
C GLN A 25 1.55 -1.55 -9.08
N ALA A 26 2.67 -2.28 -9.10
CA ALA A 26 2.65 -3.73 -9.17
C ALA A 26 1.98 -4.39 -7.94
N ASN A 27 1.64 -3.59 -6.93
CA ASN A 27 0.95 -3.96 -5.70
C ASN A 27 -0.53 -4.33 -5.90
N SER A 28 -1.15 -3.80 -6.96
CA SER A 28 -2.60 -3.82 -7.18
C SER A 28 -3.24 -5.20 -7.12
N HIS A 29 -2.48 -6.27 -7.41
CA HIS A 29 -2.97 -7.64 -7.67
C HIS A 29 -2.83 -8.64 -6.52
N GLN A 30 -2.53 -8.22 -5.29
CA GLN A 30 -2.33 -9.19 -4.20
C GLN A 30 -3.63 -9.73 -3.58
N ASN A 31 -3.61 -11.03 -3.25
CA ASN A 31 -4.76 -11.77 -2.74
C ASN A 31 -5.23 -11.21 -1.39
N LEU A 32 -6.52 -10.86 -1.34
CA LEU A 32 -7.24 -10.58 -0.11
C LEU A 32 -7.75 -11.89 0.50
N PRO A 33 -7.92 -11.96 1.84
CA PRO A 33 -8.69 -13.02 2.45
C PRO A 33 -10.08 -13.10 1.82
N VAL A 34 -10.63 -14.31 1.71
CA VAL A 34 -11.98 -14.52 1.17
C VAL A 34 -12.99 -13.72 1.98
N GLY A 35 -13.88 -13.00 1.28
CA GLY A 35 -14.89 -12.16 1.93
C GLY A 35 -14.35 -10.87 2.56
N HIS A 36 -13.10 -10.49 2.26
CA HIS A 36 -12.54 -9.20 2.65
C HIS A 36 -12.38 -8.27 1.44
N ILE A 37 -12.47 -6.98 1.71
CA ILE A 37 -12.10 -5.93 0.76
C ILE A 37 -10.94 -5.11 1.31
N ARG A 38 -10.13 -4.58 0.39
CA ARG A 38 -9.06 -3.65 0.73
C ARG A 38 -9.66 -2.28 1.01
N ILE A 39 -9.29 -1.69 2.14
CA ILE A 39 -9.67 -0.30 2.50
C ILE A 39 -8.50 0.66 2.39
N GLN A 40 -7.27 0.18 2.62
CA GLN A 40 -6.09 1.03 2.58
C GLN A 40 -4.85 0.21 2.27
N ASN A 41 -3.88 0.88 1.66
CA ASN A 41 -2.57 0.32 1.36
C ASN A 41 -1.51 1.35 1.74
N GLN A 42 -0.62 0.97 2.64
CA GLN A 42 0.38 1.88 3.17
C GLN A 42 1.77 1.43 2.71
N PRO A 43 2.46 2.22 1.88
CA PRO A 43 3.86 1.94 1.55
C PRO A 43 4.71 2.06 2.81
N GLY A 44 5.65 1.14 2.96
CA GLY A 44 6.68 1.14 3.99
C GLY A 44 8.01 1.59 3.40
N LEU A 45 9.08 1.07 3.99
CA LEU A 45 10.45 1.39 3.58
C LEU A 45 10.86 0.56 2.36
N TYR A 46 11.74 1.16 1.56
CA TYR A 46 12.43 0.49 0.46
C TYR A 46 13.61 -0.31 0.98
N GLN A 47 13.97 -1.33 0.20
CA GLN A 47 15.22 -2.07 0.32
C GLN A 47 15.85 -2.14 -1.06
N LEU A 48 17.14 -1.85 -1.15
CA LEU A 48 17.93 -1.94 -2.37
C LEU A 48 19.07 -2.91 -2.12
N ASP A 49 19.06 -4.04 -2.82
CA ASP A 49 20.02 -5.12 -2.60
C ASP A 49 20.08 -5.51 -1.10
N ASP A 50 21.23 -5.31 -0.44
CA ASP A 50 21.41 -5.56 1.00
C ASP A 50 21.06 -4.35 1.89
N GLN A 51 20.88 -3.17 1.32
CA GLN A 51 20.55 -1.95 2.07
C GLN A 51 19.06 -1.88 2.38
N ARG A 52 18.72 -1.83 3.67
CA ARG A 52 17.35 -1.78 4.18
C ARG A 52 17.01 -0.40 4.72
N GLN A 53 15.73 -0.19 5.00
CA GLN A 53 15.20 1.01 5.65
C GLN A 53 15.42 2.31 4.86
N ILE A 54 15.35 2.23 3.53
CA ILE A 54 15.51 3.39 2.65
C ILE A 54 14.14 4.10 2.52
N GLU A 55 14.08 5.38 2.84
CA GLU A 55 12.83 6.17 2.67
C GLU A 55 12.62 6.60 1.22
N ASN A 56 13.68 7.04 0.54
CA ASN A 56 13.63 7.49 -0.85
C ASN A 56 14.80 6.89 -1.65
N PRO A 57 14.55 5.90 -2.52
CA PRO A 57 15.60 5.23 -3.30
C PRO A 57 15.96 5.99 -4.59
N LEU A 58 15.32 7.11 -4.89
CA LEU A 58 15.54 7.86 -6.13
C LEU A 58 17.01 8.28 -6.27
N GLY A 59 17.64 7.92 -7.39
CA GLY A 59 19.05 8.26 -7.66
C GLY A 59 20.06 7.27 -7.08
N MET A 60 19.63 6.28 -6.28
CA MET A 60 20.50 5.19 -5.85
C MET A 60 20.73 4.21 -7.01
N CYS A 61 21.84 3.49 -6.99
CA CYS A 61 22.18 2.48 -7.99
C CYS A 61 22.18 1.10 -7.33
N GLY A 62 21.54 0.12 -7.98
CA GLY A 62 21.51 -1.25 -7.47
C GLY A 62 20.84 -2.20 -8.44
N ARG A 63 20.77 -3.47 -8.07
CA ARG A 63 20.25 -4.52 -8.95
C ARG A 63 18.78 -4.80 -8.69
N GLN A 64 18.37 -4.82 -7.43
CA GLN A 64 17.05 -5.29 -7.02
C GLN A 64 16.42 -4.31 -6.02
N LEU A 65 15.30 -3.70 -6.41
CA LEU A 65 14.55 -2.78 -5.56
C LEU A 65 13.34 -3.50 -4.99
N SER A 66 13.19 -3.44 -3.67
CA SER A 66 12.05 -3.97 -2.94
C SER A 66 11.32 -2.86 -2.18
N LEU A 67 10.01 -3.01 -2.04
CA LEU A 67 9.14 -2.14 -1.25
C LEU A 67 8.31 -3.02 -0.33
N GLN A 68 8.44 -2.79 0.98
CA GLN A 68 7.50 -3.36 1.95
C GLN A 68 6.23 -2.52 1.97
N PHE A 69 5.07 -3.14 2.09
CA PHE A 69 3.82 -2.42 2.33
C PHE A 69 2.92 -3.17 3.29
N SER A 70 2.03 -2.41 3.90
CA SER A 70 0.99 -2.93 4.78
C SER A 70 -0.38 -2.76 4.12
N GLN A 71 -1.07 -3.86 3.90
CA GLN A 71 -2.43 -3.87 3.40
C GLN A 71 -3.42 -3.97 4.56
N LEU A 72 -4.40 -3.07 4.55
CA LEU A 72 -5.52 -3.06 5.48
C LEU A 72 -6.78 -3.49 4.74
N SER A 73 -7.45 -4.48 5.29
CA SER A 73 -8.69 -5.01 4.76
C SER A 73 -9.72 -5.15 5.87
N VAL A 74 -10.99 -5.11 5.49
CA VAL A 74 -12.13 -5.32 6.37
C VAL A 74 -13.04 -6.37 5.74
N SER A 75 -13.86 -7.05 6.54
CA SER A 75 -14.88 -7.94 6.00
C SER A 75 -15.85 -7.17 5.11
N GLN A 76 -16.26 -7.81 4.01
CA GLN A 76 -17.24 -7.28 3.06
C GLN A 76 -18.57 -6.92 3.75
N THR A 77 -18.98 -7.73 4.73
CA THR A 77 -20.21 -7.51 5.50
C THR A 77 -20.13 -6.24 6.34
N SER A 78 -19.03 -6.01 7.05
CA SER A 78 -18.84 -4.78 7.84
C SER A 78 -18.79 -3.54 6.93
N TYR A 79 -18.11 -3.63 5.78
CA TYR A 79 -18.12 -2.54 4.81
C TYR A 79 -19.53 -2.22 4.30
N ALA A 80 -20.30 -3.25 3.93
CA ALA A 80 -21.67 -3.08 3.48
C ALA A 80 -22.54 -2.43 4.56
N ASN A 81 -22.39 -2.85 5.82
CA ASN A 81 -23.11 -2.25 6.94
C ASN A 81 -22.77 -0.75 7.11
N PHE A 82 -21.49 -0.38 7.02
CA PHE A 82 -21.09 1.03 7.08
C PHE A 82 -21.64 1.83 5.89
N ALA A 83 -21.57 1.27 4.68
CA ALA A 83 -22.11 1.92 3.49
C ALA A 83 -23.62 2.16 3.61
N GLN A 84 -24.38 1.17 4.09
CA GLN A 84 -25.81 1.32 4.31
C GLN A 84 -26.15 2.36 5.38
N ALA A 85 -25.42 2.36 6.51
CA ALA A 85 -25.62 3.35 7.56
C ALA A 85 -25.38 4.79 7.07
N VAL A 86 -24.36 5.00 6.23
CA VAL A 86 -24.08 6.31 5.61
C VAL A 86 -25.15 6.69 4.58
N GLN A 87 -25.61 5.74 3.77
CA GLN A 87 -26.69 5.96 2.80
C GLN A 87 -28.04 6.33 3.45
N GLN A 88 -28.34 5.78 4.64
CA GLN A 88 -29.53 6.17 5.40
C GLN A 88 -29.52 7.66 5.79
N CYS A 89 -28.33 8.27 5.88
CA CYS A 89 -28.16 9.70 6.08
C CYS A 89 -28.15 10.51 4.77
N HIS A 90 -28.47 9.88 3.63
CA HIS A 90 -28.45 10.48 2.29
C HIS A 90 -27.06 10.96 1.87
N LEU A 91 -26.03 10.23 2.33
CA LEU A 91 -24.62 10.45 2.02
C LEU A 91 -24.06 9.24 1.28
N GLU A 92 -22.92 9.45 0.61
CA GLU A 92 -22.15 8.38 -0.02
C GLU A 92 -20.89 8.08 0.80
N LEU A 93 -20.58 6.79 0.97
CA LEU A 93 -19.36 6.37 1.65
C LEU A 93 -18.15 6.66 0.76
N GLY A 94 -17.36 7.67 1.11
CA GLY A 94 -16.14 8.03 0.38
C GLY A 94 -15.00 7.04 0.59
N SER A 95 -14.54 6.89 1.83
CA SER A 95 -13.45 5.97 2.18
C SER A 95 -13.53 5.55 3.65
N ILE A 96 -12.96 4.38 3.95
CA ILE A 96 -12.79 3.90 5.33
C ILE A 96 -11.30 3.85 5.63
N HIS A 97 -10.91 4.56 6.70
CA HIS A 97 -9.53 4.60 7.16
C HIS A 97 -9.41 3.99 8.54
N HIS A 98 -8.33 3.27 8.78
CA HIS A 98 -8.02 2.78 10.12
C HIS A 98 -7.53 3.95 10.99
N SER A 99 -8.02 4.07 12.23
CA SER A 99 -7.73 5.19 13.13
C SER A 99 -6.22 5.42 13.34
N ALA A 100 -5.45 4.35 13.50
CA ALA A 100 -3.99 4.43 13.65
C ALA A 100 -3.29 5.04 12.42
N VAL A 101 -3.84 4.86 11.22
CA VAL A 101 -3.25 5.48 10.01
C VAL A 101 -3.61 6.95 9.93
N MET A 102 -4.84 7.31 10.29
CA MET A 102 -5.26 8.72 10.37
C MET A 102 -4.46 9.51 11.40
N ALA A 103 -4.07 8.88 12.52
CA ALA A 103 -3.23 9.51 13.54
C ALA A 103 -1.83 9.89 13.02
N ALA A 104 -1.36 9.26 11.94
CA ALA A 104 -0.05 9.52 11.33
C ALA A 104 -0.15 10.36 10.04
N MET A 105 -1.35 10.71 9.56
CA MET A 105 -1.51 11.57 8.39
C MET A 105 -1.23 13.03 8.77
N PRO A 106 -0.44 13.78 7.98
CA PRO A 106 -0.30 15.22 8.18
C PRO A 106 -1.66 15.90 7.93
N ALA A 107 -1.98 16.88 8.77
CA ALA A 107 -3.22 17.67 8.73
C ALA A 107 -3.31 18.59 7.51
#